data_AF-A0A442SDR8-F1
#
_entry.id   AF-A0A442SDR8-F1
#
_cell.length_a   1.000
_cell.length_b   1.000
_cell.length_c   1.000
_cell.angle_alpha   90.00
_cell.angle_beta   90.00
_cell.angle_gamma   90.00
#
_symmetry.space_group_name_H-M   'P 1'
#
loop_
_entity.id
_entity.type
_entity.pdbx_description
1 polymer ?
#
loop_
_entity_poly.entity_id
_entity_poly.type
_entity_poly.pdbx_seq_one_letter_code
_entity_poly.pdbx_strand_id
1 'polypeptide(L)'
;MASTDTGHAGSGDWLVGNPTGWQLASALWIGSVGLLILGLQPVLLGALYTEGHVSGDELALVATAEMIAIAIGSAVVAMLLSAHHMRWKSAVLLLLLALANVWTAYAASAGTLIAARALAGLAEGGLIAVATELIARSRRAERIGGYFVTMQTLAQCALALLLALYVIPAAGSAGGFIVLAVVCVVSLVVAFTVPGDYADLPKGENLANVLTLPSTTALLSVFCYFMFFGAVWAFLEPLGAQYGIDGRTVGLIVSASLAVQVLGAMTATAFEARIDYRLAIAAIGVVALVSSLVLASSPGLTTFWVAALAMGFILLFIVPYQIRLAITADETRTAVLLVPAAQLSGLAIGPIAASLLIDGKDFRPVPEFAAASAVASVVLLGLFVLVSRHRRAVA
;
A
#
# COMPACT_ATOMS: atom_id res chain seq x y z
N MET A 1 -31.38 -33.35 -23.24
CA MET A 1 -30.27 -34.01 -22.54
C MET A 1 -29.56 -32.92 -21.75
N ALA A 2 -29.97 -32.72 -20.50
CA ALA A 2 -29.47 -31.68 -19.63
C ALA A 2 -28.21 -32.19 -18.92
N SER A 3 -27.06 -31.58 -19.17
CA SER A 3 -25.86 -31.79 -18.37
C SER A 3 -25.95 -30.92 -17.12
N THR A 4 -26.46 -31.53 -16.05
CA THR A 4 -26.31 -31.04 -14.68
C THR A 4 -24.84 -31.07 -14.30
N ASP A 5 -24.17 -29.92 -14.36
CA ASP A 5 -22.85 -29.75 -13.77
C ASP A 5 -23.05 -29.49 -12.27
N THR A 6 -23.06 -30.60 -11.51
CA THR A 6 -23.20 -30.61 -10.06
C THR A 6 -21.96 -29.98 -9.44
N GLY A 7 -22.17 -28.82 -8.80
CA GLY A 7 -21.15 -28.04 -8.13
C GLY A 7 -20.20 -28.86 -7.27
N HIS A 8 -18.91 -28.73 -7.57
CA HIS A 8 -17.86 -28.95 -6.58
C HIS A 8 -17.94 -27.84 -5.53
N ALA A 9 -18.79 -28.04 -4.53
CA ALA A 9 -18.67 -27.38 -3.23
C ALA A 9 -17.40 -27.90 -2.55
N GLY A 10 -16.24 -27.44 -3.02
CA GLY A 10 -14.95 -27.79 -2.46
C GLY A 10 -14.82 -27.23 -1.05
N SER A 11 -14.52 -28.10 -0.09
CA SER A 11 -14.11 -27.86 1.29
C SER A 11 -12.75 -27.14 1.41
N GLY A 12 -12.43 -26.24 0.48
CA GLY A 12 -11.15 -25.54 0.40
C GLY A 12 -11.23 -24.08 0.85
N ASP A 13 -10.07 -23.51 1.14
CA ASP A 13 -9.88 -22.10 1.52
C ASP A 13 -10.16 -21.10 0.36
N TRP A 14 -10.60 -21.58 -0.80
CA TRP A 14 -10.77 -20.81 -2.04
C TRP A 14 -12.24 -20.63 -2.43
N LEU A 15 -12.58 -19.41 -2.89
CA LEU A 15 -13.93 -19.10 -3.38
C LEU A 15 -14.12 -19.69 -4.78
N VAL A 16 -13.11 -19.50 -5.63
CA VAL A 16 -13.03 -20.02 -7.00
C VAL A 16 -11.58 -20.46 -7.27
N GLY A 17 -11.41 -21.51 -8.08
CA GLY A 17 -10.11 -22.12 -8.33
C GLY A 17 -9.55 -22.90 -7.13
N ASN A 18 -8.34 -23.44 -7.28
CA ASN A 18 -7.61 -24.14 -6.21
C ASN A 18 -6.10 -24.11 -6.48
N PRO A 19 -5.45 -22.93 -6.38
CA PRO A 19 -4.01 -22.83 -6.59
C PRO A 19 -3.26 -23.60 -5.49
N THR A 20 -2.16 -24.22 -5.88
CA THR A 20 -1.24 -24.88 -4.95
C THR A 20 -0.58 -23.87 -4.01
N GLY A 21 -0.04 -24.34 -2.87
CA GLY A 21 0.68 -23.46 -1.94
C GLY A 21 1.85 -22.71 -2.58
N TRP A 22 2.56 -23.36 -3.51
CA TRP A 22 3.64 -22.73 -4.28
C TRP A 22 3.14 -21.64 -5.24
N GLN A 23 2.02 -21.91 -5.92
CA GLN A 23 1.36 -20.92 -6.77
C GLN A 23 0.91 -19.69 -5.97
N LEU A 24 0.34 -19.90 -4.79
CA LEU A 24 0.00 -18.81 -3.88
C LEU A 24 1.26 -18.01 -3.50
N ALA A 25 2.30 -18.69 -2.98
CA ALA A 25 3.53 -18.04 -2.57
C ALA A 25 4.18 -17.26 -3.72
N SER A 26 4.17 -17.79 -4.94
CA SER A 26 4.69 -17.12 -6.13
C SER A 26 3.92 -15.86 -6.48
N ALA A 27 2.58 -15.88 -6.47
CA ALA A 27 1.78 -14.69 -6.74
C ALA A 27 1.98 -13.61 -5.67
N LEU A 28 2.05 -14.00 -4.40
CA LEU A 28 2.35 -13.07 -3.31
C LEU A 28 3.75 -12.48 -3.43
N TRP A 29 4.75 -13.29 -3.81
CA TRP A 29 6.11 -12.80 -4.07
C TRP A 29 6.14 -11.79 -5.20
N ILE A 30 5.47 -12.08 -6.32
CA ILE A 30 5.39 -11.18 -7.48
C ILE A 30 4.79 -9.83 -7.08
N GLY A 31 3.67 -9.82 -6.36
CA GLY A 31 3.11 -8.56 -5.85
C GLY A 31 4.02 -7.88 -4.82
N SER A 32 4.76 -8.66 -4.01
CA SER A 32 5.69 -8.12 -3.02
C SER A 32 6.85 -7.39 -3.69
N VAL A 33 7.36 -7.92 -4.82
CA VAL A 33 8.38 -7.26 -5.66
C VAL A 33 7.89 -5.90 -6.13
N GLY A 34 6.63 -5.79 -6.54
CA GLY A 34 6.01 -4.52 -6.94
C GLY A 34 5.96 -3.47 -5.83
N LEU A 35 5.99 -3.86 -4.55
CA LEU A 35 5.98 -2.91 -3.44
C LEU A 35 7.35 -2.74 -2.78
N LEU A 36 8.40 -3.43 -3.23
CA LEU A 36 9.72 -3.34 -2.60
C LEU A 36 10.18 -1.89 -2.51
N ILE A 37 9.97 -1.10 -3.57
CA ILE A 37 10.44 0.27 -3.62
C ILE A 37 9.90 1.11 -2.46
N LEU A 38 8.64 0.96 -2.04
CA LEU A 38 8.06 1.79 -0.97
C LEU A 38 8.80 1.65 0.37
N GLY A 39 9.34 0.47 0.66
CA GLY A 39 10.17 0.24 1.86
C GLY A 39 11.64 0.62 1.67
N LEU A 40 12.08 0.82 0.42
CA LEU A 40 13.46 1.13 0.05
C LEU A 40 13.65 2.59 -0.36
N GLN A 41 12.55 3.33 -0.59
CA GLN A 41 12.55 4.74 -0.97
C GLN A 41 13.45 5.57 -0.05
N PRO A 42 13.38 5.47 1.29
CA PRO A 42 14.25 6.28 2.16
C PRO A 42 15.75 6.06 1.91
N VAL A 43 16.16 4.83 1.58
CA VAL A 43 17.56 4.48 1.32
C VAL A 43 17.98 4.91 -0.09
N LEU A 44 17.18 4.59 -1.10
CA LEU A 44 17.51 4.83 -2.50
C LEU A 44 17.37 6.30 -2.89
N LEU A 45 16.24 6.91 -2.54
CA LEU A 45 16.01 8.33 -2.78
C LEU A 45 16.92 9.18 -1.89
N GLY A 46 17.15 8.77 -0.63
CA GLY A 46 18.14 9.41 0.24
C GLY A 46 19.56 9.40 -0.34
N ALA A 47 19.96 8.32 -1.01
CA ALA A 47 21.24 8.25 -1.73
C ALA A 47 21.27 9.21 -2.94
N LEU A 48 20.21 9.25 -3.76
CA LEU A 48 20.10 10.21 -4.88
C LEU A 48 20.24 11.66 -4.42
N TYR A 49 19.61 12.00 -3.29
CA TYR A 49 19.71 13.32 -2.69
C TYR A 49 21.13 13.62 -2.19
N THR A 50 21.75 12.67 -1.50
CA THR A 50 23.11 12.83 -0.94
C THR A 50 24.18 12.94 -2.02
N GLU A 51 24.00 12.25 -3.14
CA GLU A 51 24.87 12.31 -4.32
C GLU A 51 24.67 13.58 -5.17
N GLY A 52 23.66 14.40 -4.84
CA GLY A 52 23.35 15.64 -5.55
C GLY A 52 22.64 15.43 -6.88
N HIS A 53 22.04 14.26 -7.12
CA HIS A 53 21.28 13.98 -8.35
C HIS A 53 19.91 14.65 -8.38
N VAL A 54 19.33 14.96 -7.21
CA VAL A 54 18.03 15.63 -7.07
C VAL A 54 18.05 16.61 -5.89
N SER A 55 17.34 17.72 -6.02
CA SER A 55 17.00 18.61 -4.91
C SER A 55 15.91 18.00 -4.01
N GLY A 56 15.66 18.59 -2.85
CA GLY A 56 14.61 18.12 -1.93
C GLY A 56 13.20 18.15 -2.55
N ASP A 57 12.91 19.19 -3.35
CA ASP A 57 11.62 19.32 -4.05
C ASP A 57 11.48 18.25 -5.15
N GLU A 58 12.55 18.02 -5.91
CA GLU A 58 12.58 16.99 -6.96
C GLU A 58 12.48 15.58 -6.36
N LEU A 59 13.11 15.33 -5.20
CA LEU A 59 13.01 14.09 -4.46
C LEU A 59 11.56 13.76 -4.10
N ALA A 60 10.84 14.76 -3.57
CA ALA A 60 9.43 14.63 -3.22
C ALA A 60 8.55 14.39 -4.45
N LEU A 61 8.85 15.07 -5.57
CA LEU A 61 8.15 14.87 -6.85
C LEU A 61 8.38 13.46 -7.41
N VAL A 62 9.61 12.95 -7.37
CA VAL A 62 9.95 11.59 -7.80
C VAL A 62 9.16 10.55 -7.00
N ALA A 63 9.18 10.65 -5.67
CA ALA A 63 8.44 9.74 -4.79
C ALA A 63 6.92 9.79 -5.03
N THR A 64 6.38 11.00 -5.15
CA THR A 64 4.93 11.22 -5.36
C THR A 64 4.48 10.71 -6.72
N ALA A 65 5.23 10.99 -7.79
CA ALA A 65 4.93 10.54 -9.14
C ALA A 65 4.91 9.01 -9.22
N GLU A 66 5.87 8.35 -8.57
CA GLU A 66 5.89 6.90 -8.45
C GLU A 66 4.65 6.38 -7.73
N MET A 67 4.32 6.89 -6.55
CA MET A 67 3.18 6.39 -5.76
C MET A 67 1.85 6.55 -6.49
N ILE A 68 1.64 7.68 -7.18
CA ILE A 68 0.47 7.89 -8.04
C ILE A 68 0.47 6.88 -9.18
N ALA A 69 1.61 6.64 -9.81
CA ALA A 69 1.73 5.65 -10.88
C ALA A 69 1.48 4.21 -10.40
N ILE A 70 1.93 3.84 -9.19
CA ILE A 70 1.59 2.53 -8.58
C ILE A 70 0.08 2.41 -8.38
N ALA A 71 -0.56 3.46 -7.86
CA ALA A 71 -2.01 3.46 -7.67
C ALA A 71 -2.77 3.28 -9.00
N ILE A 72 -2.37 4.03 -10.04
CA ILE A 72 -2.95 3.94 -11.38
C ILE A 72 -2.69 2.55 -11.98
N GLY A 73 -1.45 2.07 -11.93
CA GLY A 73 -1.05 0.76 -12.47
C GLY A 73 -1.83 -0.38 -11.82
N SER A 74 -2.00 -0.33 -10.49
CA SER A 74 -2.77 -1.31 -9.74
C SER A 74 -4.24 -1.32 -10.14
N ALA A 75 -4.88 -0.15 -10.27
CA ALA A 75 -6.27 -0.07 -10.70
C ALA A 75 -6.44 -0.50 -12.16
N VAL A 76 -5.57 -0.03 -13.06
CA VAL A 76 -5.66 -0.33 -14.49
C VAL A 76 -5.49 -1.83 -14.74
N VAL A 77 -4.45 -2.45 -14.16
CA VAL A 77 -4.23 -3.88 -14.36
C VAL A 77 -5.36 -4.71 -13.74
N ALA A 78 -5.82 -4.38 -12.54
CA ALA A 78 -6.85 -5.15 -11.88
C ALA A 78 -8.28 -4.95 -12.45
N MET A 79 -8.51 -3.93 -13.28
CA MET A 79 -9.84 -3.68 -13.87
C MET A 79 -9.89 -3.90 -15.38
N LEU A 80 -8.82 -3.58 -16.10
CA LEU A 80 -8.80 -3.62 -17.57
C LEU A 80 -8.11 -4.87 -18.10
N LEU A 81 -7.24 -5.53 -17.32
CA LEU A 81 -6.60 -6.76 -17.75
C LEU A 81 -7.32 -7.96 -17.12
N SER A 82 -7.82 -8.85 -17.97
CA SER A 82 -8.46 -10.09 -17.52
C SER A 82 -7.56 -10.91 -16.59
N ALA A 83 -8.15 -11.68 -15.69
CA ALA A 83 -7.42 -12.60 -14.79
C ALA A 83 -6.75 -13.81 -15.49
N HIS A 84 -6.61 -13.75 -16.82
CA HIS A 84 -6.03 -14.78 -17.68
C HIS A 84 -4.60 -14.45 -18.09
N HIS A 85 -3.80 -15.46 -18.40
CA HIS A 85 -2.39 -15.35 -18.79
C HIS A 85 -1.52 -14.55 -17.78
N MET A 86 -1.84 -14.67 -16.48
CA MET A 86 -1.16 -13.96 -15.40
C MET A 86 0.34 -14.22 -15.38
N ARG A 87 0.80 -15.45 -15.67
CA ARG A 87 2.22 -15.79 -15.86
C ARG A 87 2.96 -14.83 -16.78
N TRP A 88 2.40 -14.61 -17.98
CA TRP A 88 3.02 -13.76 -19.00
C TRP A 88 2.93 -12.29 -18.64
N LYS A 89 1.79 -11.85 -18.10
CA LYS A 89 1.61 -10.48 -17.60
C LYS A 89 2.63 -10.17 -16.50
N SER A 90 2.81 -11.07 -15.52
CA SER A 90 3.84 -10.94 -14.49
C SER A 90 5.25 -10.84 -15.08
N ALA A 91 5.60 -11.69 -16.06
CA ALA A 91 6.91 -11.65 -16.70
C ALA A 91 7.16 -10.32 -17.44
N VAL A 92 6.16 -9.83 -18.19
CA VAL A 92 6.26 -8.54 -18.90
C VAL A 92 6.39 -7.38 -17.92
N LEU A 93 5.59 -7.36 -16.85
CA LEU A 93 5.65 -6.32 -15.83
C LEU A 93 6.98 -6.32 -15.07
N LEU A 94 7.53 -7.49 -14.75
CA LEU A 94 8.86 -7.62 -14.13
C LEU A 94 9.97 -7.13 -15.07
N LEU A 95 9.90 -7.45 -16.36
CA LEU A 95 10.86 -6.95 -17.35
C LEU A 95 10.75 -5.43 -17.50
N LEU A 96 9.53 -4.89 -17.56
CA LEU A 96 9.30 -3.44 -17.63
C LEU A 96 9.87 -2.75 -16.39
N LEU A 97 9.63 -3.29 -15.20
CA LEU A 97 10.17 -2.78 -13.95
C LEU A 97 11.70 -2.87 -13.90
N ALA A 98 12.29 -3.98 -14.36
CA ALA A 98 13.74 -4.12 -14.45
C ALA A 98 14.35 -3.04 -15.36
N LEU A 99 13.77 -2.83 -16.54
CA LEU A 99 14.21 -1.80 -17.48
C LEU A 99 14.04 -0.39 -16.92
N ALA A 100 12.93 -0.10 -16.22
CA ALA A 100 12.71 1.19 -15.58
C ALA A 100 13.70 1.45 -14.43
N ASN A 101 14.06 0.42 -13.67
CA ASN A 101 15.10 0.51 -12.63
C ASN A 101 16.49 0.74 -13.24
N VAL A 102 16.85 0.04 -14.33
CA VAL A 102 18.10 0.31 -15.06
C VAL A 102 18.10 1.74 -15.61
N TRP A 103 16.97 2.19 -16.16
CA TRP A 103 16.85 3.57 -16.66
C TRP A 103 17.02 4.59 -15.53
N THR A 104 16.46 4.32 -14.35
CA THR A 104 16.63 5.16 -13.16
C THR A 104 18.11 5.27 -12.76
N ALA A 105 18.85 4.17 -12.78
CA ALA A 105 20.27 4.13 -12.40
C ALA A 105 21.18 5.03 -13.26
N TYR A 106 20.77 5.31 -14.50
CA TYR A 106 21.54 6.11 -15.46
C TYR A 106 20.83 7.40 -15.88
N ALA A 107 19.77 7.79 -15.17
CA ALA A 107 19.04 9.03 -15.45
C ALA A 107 19.89 10.25 -15.07
N ALA A 108 20.08 11.17 -16.01
CA ALA A 108 20.99 12.31 -15.85
C ALA A 108 20.29 13.61 -15.39
N SER A 109 18.95 13.62 -15.33
CA SER A 109 18.17 14.78 -14.88
C SER A 109 16.96 14.37 -14.02
N ALA A 110 16.49 15.28 -13.17
CA ALA A 110 15.30 15.06 -12.35
C ALA A 110 14.06 14.70 -13.18
N GLY A 111 13.85 15.37 -14.33
CA GLY A 111 12.74 15.03 -15.23
C GLY A 111 12.80 13.59 -15.75
N THR A 112 14.00 13.12 -16.11
CA THR A 112 14.19 11.72 -16.54
C THR A 112 14.03 10.73 -15.38
N LEU A 113 14.42 11.10 -14.16
CA LEU A 113 14.19 10.28 -12.96
C LEU A 113 12.69 10.17 -12.66
N ILE A 114 11.95 11.27 -12.69
CA ILE A 114 10.49 11.28 -12.50
C ILE A 114 9.81 10.38 -13.54
N ALA A 115 10.19 10.50 -14.81
CA ALA A 115 9.63 9.66 -15.87
C ALA A 115 9.96 8.17 -15.68
N ALA A 116 11.21 7.84 -15.34
CA ALA A 116 11.63 6.46 -15.08
C ALA A 116 10.89 5.86 -13.86
N ARG A 117 10.74 6.62 -12.78
CA ARG A 117 10.01 6.18 -11.58
C ARG A 117 8.51 6.11 -11.78
N ALA A 118 7.91 7.00 -12.58
CA ALA A 118 6.51 6.87 -12.98
C ALA A 118 6.27 5.60 -13.82
N LEU A 119 7.16 5.28 -14.75
CA LEU A 119 7.08 4.03 -15.52
C LEU A 119 7.25 2.80 -14.62
N ALA A 120 8.22 2.84 -13.70
CA ALA A 120 8.40 1.80 -12.69
C ALA A 120 7.13 1.62 -11.86
N GLY A 121 6.54 2.72 -11.40
CA GLY A 121 5.31 2.74 -10.63
C GLY A 121 4.15 2.05 -11.34
N LEU A 122 3.94 2.30 -12.64
CA LEU A 122 2.90 1.60 -13.41
C LEU A 122 3.12 0.07 -13.41
N ALA A 123 4.37 -0.37 -13.57
CA ALA A 123 4.73 -1.78 -13.55
C ALA A 123 4.55 -2.40 -12.15
N GLU A 124 5.03 -1.71 -11.12
CA GLU A 124 4.87 -2.03 -9.69
C GLU A 124 3.40 -2.21 -9.31
N GLY A 125 2.55 -1.27 -9.74
CA GLY A 125 1.09 -1.33 -9.63
C GLY A 125 0.52 -2.61 -10.24
N GLY A 126 0.94 -2.93 -11.46
CA GLY A 126 0.52 -4.15 -12.13
C GLY A 126 0.94 -5.43 -11.41
N LEU A 127 2.14 -5.46 -10.82
CA LEU A 127 2.61 -6.60 -10.04
C LEU A 127 1.76 -6.79 -8.78
N ILE A 128 1.40 -5.70 -8.10
CA ILE A 128 0.49 -5.73 -6.94
C ILE A 128 -0.86 -6.35 -7.32
N ALA A 129 -1.40 -5.97 -8.49
CA ALA A 129 -2.65 -6.53 -8.99
C ALA A 129 -2.59 -8.06 -9.12
N VAL A 130 -1.47 -8.65 -9.53
CA VAL A 130 -1.32 -10.12 -9.61
C VAL A 130 -1.56 -10.81 -8.27
N ALA A 131 -1.09 -10.21 -7.17
CA ALA A 131 -1.31 -10.74 -5.82
C ALA A 131 -2.73 -10.47 -5.34
N THR A 132 -3.26 -9.26 -5.54
CA THR A 132 -4.59 -8.89 -5.06
C THR A 132 -5.71 -9.60 -5.80
N GLU A 133 -5.54 -9.90 -7.09
CA GLU A 133 -6.44 -10.75 -7.88
C GLU A 133 -6.59 -12.15 -7.26
N LEU A 134 -5.48 -12.73 -6.80
CA LEU A 134 -5.50 -14.04 -6.17
C LEU A 134 -6.11 -13.95 -4.76
N ILE A 135 -5.76 -12.91 -3.98
CA ILE A 135 -6.32 -12.65 -2.65
C ILE A 135 -7.84 -12.50 -2.73
N ALA A 136 -8.34 -11.75 -3.71
CA ALA A 136 -9.77 -11.53 -3.93
C ALA A 136 -10.54 -12.83 -4.21
N ARG A 137 -9.88 -13.88 -4.70
CA ARG A 137 -10.49 -15.20 -4.97
C ARG A 137 -10.43 -16.17 -3.79
N SER A 138 -9.86 -15.78 -2.66
CA SER A 138 -9.76 -16.62 -1.46
C SER A 138 -10.91 -16.41 -0.47
N ARG A 139 -11.43 -17.47 0.15
CA ARG A 139 -12.39 -17.35 1.27
C ARG A 139 -11.73 -16.76 2.52
N ARG A 140 -10.40 -16.86 2.63
CA ARG A 140 -9.57 -16.30 3.71
C ARG A 140 -8.69 -15.15 3.20
N ALA A 141 -9.28 -14.26 2.39
CA ALA A 141 -8.58 -13.15 1.76
C ALA A 141 -7.84 -12.24 2.75
N GLU A 142 -8.43 -12.01 3.93
CA GLU A 142 -7.82 -11.25 5.02
C GLU A 142 -6.48 -11.88 5.46
N ARG A 143 -6.48 -13.17 5.80
CA ARG A 143 -5.29 -13.93 6.20
C ARG A 143 -4.23 -14.01 5.11
N ILE A 144 -4.63 -14.20 3.85
CA ILE A 144 -3.69 -14.22 2.72
C ILE A 144 -3.11 -12.81 2.50
N GLY A 145 -3.91 -11.75 2.66
CA GLY A 145 -3.44 -10.36 2.66
C GLY A 145 -2.44 -10.09 3.78
N GLY A 146 -2.64 -10.66 4.97
CA GLY A 146 -1.65 -10.61 6.06
C GLY A 146 -0.32 -11.30 5.69
N TYR A 147 -0.37 -12.46 5.03
CA TYR A 147 0.82 -13.13 4.51
C TYR A 147 1.53 -12.33 3.42
N PHE A 148 0.77 -11.69 2.55
CA PHE A 148 1.29 -10.78 1.52
C PHE A 148 2.10 -9.64 2.14
N VAL A 149 1.48 -8.88 3.07
CA VAL A 149 2.14 -7.77 3.75
C VAL A 149 3.37 -8.25 4.54
N THR A 150 3.26 -9.38 5.25
CA THR A 150 4.40 -9.93 6.01
C THR A 150 5.57 -10.29 5.10
N MET A 151 5.32 -11.01 4.00
CA MET A 151 6.33 -11.39 3.02
C MET A 151 7.00 -10.15 2.40
N GLN A 152 6.18 -9.19 1.99
CA GLN A 152 6.61 -7.90 1.45
C GLN A 152 7.53 -7.16 2.41
N THR A 153 7.09 -6.94 3.66
CA THR A 153 7.85 -6.18 4.66
C THR A 153 9.17 -6.86 5.01
N LEU A 154 9.19 -8.19 5.14
CA LEU A 154 10.44 -8.92 5.38
C LEU A 154 11.42 -8.76 4.22
N ALA A 155 10.94 -8.84 2.98
CA ALA A 155 11.76 -8.64 1.78
C ALA A 155 12.31 -7.21 1.70
N GLN A 156 11.47 -6.20 2.00
CA GLN A 156 11.89 -4.80 2.10
C GLN A 156 12.98 -4.62 3.17
N CYS A 157 12.79 -5.15 4.38
CA CYS A 157 13.79 -5.03 5.46
C CYS A 157 15.14 -5.68 5.09
N ALA A 158 15.12 -6.90 4.55
CA ALA A 158 16.34 -7.60 4.15
C ALA A 158 17.08 -6.85 3.04
N LEU A 159 16.34 -6.36 2.04
CA LEU A 159 16.93 -5.63 0.92
C LEU A 159 17.40 -4.24 1.34
N ALA A 160 16.67 -3.53 2.20
CA ALA A 160 17.08 -2.24 2.77
C ALA A 160 18.42 -2.36 3.49
N LEU A 161 18.58 -3.42 4.31
CA LEU A 161 19.82 -3.68 5.04
C LEU A 161 20.99 -3.99 4.10
N LEU A 162 20.76 -4.83 3.08
CA LEU A 162 21.76 -5.14 2.05
C LEU A 162 22.20 -3.86 1.33
N LEU A 163 21.24 -3.03 0.93
CA LEU A 163 21.49 -1.78 0.22
C LEU A 163 22.29 -0.81 1.09
N ALA A 164 21.81 -0.53 2.30
CA ALA A 164 22.42 0.46 3.19
C ALA A 164 23.84 0.07 3.64
N LEU A 165 24.09 -1.20 3.94
CA LEU A 165 25.39 -1.65 4.47
C LEU A 165 26.44 -1.92 3.40
N TYR A 166 26.05 -2.39 2.21
CA TYR A 166 26.99 -2.92 1.23
C TYR A 166 26.90 -2.23 -0.13
N VAL A 167 25.70 -2.01 -0.65
CA VAL A 167 25.53 -1.57 -2.05
C VAL A 167 25.70 -0.07 -2.19
N ILE A 168 25.00 0.73 -1.40
CA ILE A 168 25.06 2.20 -1.46
C ILE A 168 26.49 2.70 -1.15
N PRO A 169 27.19 2.22 -0.11
CA PRO A 169 28.57 2.64 0.14
C PRO A 169 29.57 2.28 -0.98
N ALA A 170 29.31 1.22 -1.74
CA ALA A 170 30.23 0.72 -2.76
C ALA A 170 29.93 1.24 -4.18
N ALA A 171 28.64 1.42 -4.52
CA ALA A 171 28.17 1.67 -5.88
C ALA A 171 27.10 2.78 -5.97
N GLY A 172 26.81 3.46 -4.87
CA GLY A 172 25.87 4.58 -4.82
C GLY A 172 24.42 4.20 -5.13
N SER A 173 23.60 5.22 -5.39
CA SER A 173 22.18 5.06 -5.74
C SER A 173 21.97 4.20 -7.00
N ALA A 174 22.83 4.36 -8.01
CA ALA A 174 22.81 3.57 -9.24
C ALA A 174 22.93 2.06 -8.95
N GLY A 175 23.87 1.67 -8.09
CA GLY A 175 24.01 0.28 -7.66
C GLY A 175 22.74 -0.26 -6.99
N GLY A 176 22.05 0.55 -6.19
CA GLY A 176 20.81 0.18 -5.54
C GLY A 176 19.66 -0.10 -6.52
N PHE A 177 19.48 0.76 -7.53
CA PHE A 177 18.48 0.52 -8.59
C PHE A 177 18.85 -0.67 -9.49
N ILE A 178 20.15 -0.91 -9.76
CA ILE A 178 20.59 -2.10 -10.47
C ILE A 178 20.28 -3.37 -9.67
N VAL A 179 20.46 -3.37 -8.35
CA VAL A 179 20.06 -4.51 -7.50
C VAL A 179 18.56 -4.76 -7.59
N LEU A 180 17.73 -3.72 -7.59
CA LEU A 180 16.29 -3.88 -7.83
C LEU A 180 15.97 -4.49 -9.20
N ALA A 181 16.68 -4.06 -10.25
CA ALA A 181 16.55 -4.66 -11.57
C ALA A 181 16.93 -6.16 -11.57
N VAL A 182 18.01 -6.53 -10.87
CA VAL A 182 18.41 -7.94 -10.69
C VAL A 182 17.35 -8.73 -9.95
N VAL A 183 16.77 -8.20 -8.87
CA VAL A 183 15.67 -8.85 -8.14
C VAL A 183 14.46 -9.09 -9.05
N CYS A 184 14.13 -8.14 -9.93
CA CYS A 184 13.06 -8.29 -10.91
C CYS A 184 13.37 -9.41 -11.92
N VAL A 185 14.60 -9.45 -12.46
CA VAL A 185 15.03 -10.48 -13.41
C VAL A 185 15.06 -11.87 -12.77
N VAL A 186 15.58 -11.99 -11.54
CA VAL A 186 15.56 -13.26 -10.79
C VAL A 186 14.13 -13.72 -10.51
N SER A 187 13.22 -12.77 -10.23
CA SER A 187 11.80 -13.06 -10.01
C SER A 187 11.07 -13.54 -11.27
N LEU A 188 11.64 -13.41 -12.48
CA LEU A 188 11.07 -13.99 -13.70
C LEU A 188 10.98 -15.52 -13.61
N VAL A 189 11.93 -16.17 -12.93
CA VAL A 189 11.88 -17.62 -12.70
C VAL A 189 10.63 -17.99 -11.89
N VAL A 190 10.28 -17.15 -10.91
CA VAL A 190 9.08 -17.32 -10.08
C VAL A 190 7.81 -17.00 -10.89
N ALA A 191 7.86 -16.06 -11.83
CA ALA A 191 6.70 -15.70 -12.66
C ALA A 191 6.13 -16.89 -13.46
N PHE A 192 6.97 -17.84 -13.88
CA PHE A 192 6.52 -19.05 -14.56
C PHE A 192 5.75 -20.02 -13.64
N THR A 193 5.88 -19.88 -12.33
CA THR A 193 5.20 -20.71 -11.32
C THR A 193 3.84 -20.15 -10.89
N VAL A 194 3.58 -18.86 -11.14
CA VAL A 194 2.27 -18.20 -10.92
C VAL A 194 1.18 -18.99 -11.66
N PRO A 195 -0.05 -19.11 -11.16
CA PRO A 195 -1.12 -19.72 -11.96
C PRO A 195 -1.31 -18.97 -13.29
N GLY A 196 -1.45 -19.72 -14.39
CA GLY A 196 -1.63 -19.13 -15.72
C GLY A 196 -2.93 -18.35 -15.82
N ASP A 197 -4.02 -18.99 -15.42
CA ASP A 197 -5.35 -18.41 -15.44
C ASP A 197 -5.95 -18.52 -14.05
N TYR A 198 -6.50 -17.42 -13.56
CA TYR A 198 -7.25 -17.39 -12.32
C TYR A 198 -8.72 -17.64 -12.67
N ALA A 199 -9.39 -18.45 -11.85
CA ALA A 199 -10.81 -18.75 -12.07
C ALA A 199 -11.64 -17.46 -12.02
N ASP A 200 -12.63 -17.33 -12.91
CA ASP A 200 -13.46 -16.13 -12.96
C ASP A 200 -14.21 -15.89 -11.66
N LEU A 201 -14.33 -14.62 -11.27
CA LEU A 201 -15.18 -14.23 -10.15
C LEU A 201 -16.66 -14.44 -10.51
N PRO A 202 -17.56 -14.71 -9.52
CA PRO A 202 -18.95 -15.08 -9.77
C PRO A 202 -19.80 -14.06 -10.56
N LYS A 203 -19.35 -12.81 -10.65
CA LYS A 203 -19.94 -11.72 -11.44
C LYS A 203 -18.81 -11.05 -12.21
N GLY A 204 -19.03 -10.77 -13.50
CA GLY A 204 -18.00 -10.20 -14.37
C GLY A 204 -17.39 -8.92 -13.79
N GLU A 205 -16.06 -8.82 -13.87
CA GLU A 205 -15.27 -7.68 -13.38
C GLU A 205 -15.66 -6.43 -14.18
N ASN A 206 -16.53 -5.58 -13.62
CA ASN A 206 -17.00 -4.37 -14.27
C ASN A 206 -16.94 -3.20 -13.28
N LEU A 207 -16.48 -2.04 -13.75
CA LEU A 207 -16.47 -0.80 -12.99
C LEU A 207 -17.84 -0.50 -12.36
N ALA A 208 -18.93 -0.84 -13.05
CA ALA A 208 -20.29 -0.68 -12.56
C ALA A 208 -20.56 -1.39 -11.22
N ASN A 209 -19.86 -2.50 -10.93
CA ASN A 209 -20.00 -3.22 -9.66
C ASN A 209 -19.49 -2.38 -8.48
N VAL A 210 -18.44 -1.59 -8.72
CA VAL A 210 -17.78 -0.76 -7.69
C VAL A 210 -18.44 0.61 -7.54
N LEU A 211 -19.16 1.10 -8.57
CA LEU A 211 -19.92 2.36 -8.51
C LEU A 211 -21.17 2.30 -7.61
N THR A 212 -21.26 1.28 -6.75
CA THR A 212 -22.31 1.16 -5.75
C THR A 212 -21.95 1.95 -4.51
N LEU A 213 -22.94 2.60 -3.89
CA LEU A 213 -22.75 3.41 -2.69
C LEU A 213 -21.96 2.69 -1.56
N PRO A 214 -22.19 1.40 -1.26
CA PRO A 214 -21.39 0.67 -0.26
C PRO A 214 -19.90 0.52 -0.66
N SER A 215 -19.63 0.20 -1.93
CA SER A 215 -18.26 -0.01 -2.42
C SER A 215 -17.48 1.29 -2.49
N THR A 216 -18.08 2.36 -3.00
CA THR A 216 -17.47 3.69 -3.04
C THR A 216 -17.19 4.22 -1.64
N THR A 217 -18.12 4.07 -0.68
CA THR A 217 -17.90 4.52 0.71
C THR A 217 -16.81 3.71 1.41
N ALA A 218 -16.72 2.41 1.15
CA ALA A 218 -15.63 1.57 1.64
C ALA A 218 -14.27 2.00 1.08
N LEU A 219 -14.14 2.19 -0.24
CA LEU A 219 -12.89 2.62 -0.88
C LEU A 219 -12.48 4.04 -0.46
N LEU A 220 -13.44 4.97 -0.35
CA LEU A 220 -13.16 6.31 0.16
C LEU A 220 -12.74 6.27 1.64
N SER A 221 -13.29 5.36 2.45
CA SER A 221 -12.86 5.18 3.85
C SER A 221 -11.39 4.76 3.91
N VAL A 222 -10.97 3.81 3.06
CA VAL A 222 -9.57 3.39 2.93
C VAL A 222 -8.68 4.54 2.46
N PHE A 223 -9.11 5.24 1.41
CA PHE A 223 -8.39 6.39 0.85
C PHE A 223 -8.15 7.49 1.90
N CYS A 224 -9.20 7.93 2.61
CA CYS A 224 -9.09 8.96 3.64
C CYS A 224 -8.17 8.54 4.81
N TYR A 225 -8.14 7.25 5.14
CA TYR A 225 -7.23 6.74 6.17
C TYR A 225 -5.76 6.86 5.74
N PHE A 226 -5.43 6.44 4.52
CA PHE A 226 -4.07 6.55 4.02
C PHE A 226 -3.66 7.99 3.72
N MET A 227 -4.63 8.85 3.39
CA MET A 227 -4.45 10.30 3.30
C MET A 227 -4.03 10.93 4.62
N PHE A 228 -4.68 10.54 5.73
CA PHE A 228 -4.25 10.91 7.08
C PHE A 228 -2.78 10.55 7.31
N PHE A 229 -2.42 9.28 7.07
CA PHE A 229 -1.07 8.81 7.37
C PHE A 229 -0.02 9.50 6.47
N GLY A 230 -0.28 9.59 5.17
CA GLY A 230 0.62 10.24 4.22
C GLY A 230 0.92 11.68 4.61
N ALA A 231 -0.12 12.45 4.96
CA ALA A 231 0.03 13.83 5.40
C ALA A 231 0.95 13.97 6.61
N VAL A 232 0.71 13.24 7.70
CA VAL A 232 1.55 13.37 8.92
C VAL A 232 2.96 12.84 8.66
N TRP A 233 3.08 11.73 7.94
CA TRP A 233 4.37 11.09 7.68
C TRP A 233 5.34 12.00 6.93
N ALA A 234 4.89 12.64 5.85
CA ALA A 234 5.72 13.51 5.03
C ALA A 234 6.19 14.77 5.77
N PHE A 235 5.40 15.26 6.73
CA PHE A 235 5.69 16.49 7.48
C PHE A 235 6.16 16.22 8.91
N LEU A 236 6.47 14.98 9.28
CA LEU A 236 6.85 14.63 10.65
C LEU A 236 8.16 15.32 11.08
N GLU A 237 9.15 15.39 10.20
CA GLU A 237 10.41 16.10 10.45
C GLU A 237 10.23 17.63 10.53
N PRO A 238 9.55 18.30 9.57
CA PRO A 238 9.19 19.70 9.71
C PRO A 238 8.40 20.04 10.98
N LEU A 239 7.44 19.18 11.37
CA LEU A 239 6.69 19.33 12.63
C LEU A 239 7.61 19.21 13.85
N GLY A 240 8.50 18.22 13.86
CA GLY A 240 9.48 18.06 14.93
C GLY A 240 10.39 19.29 15.06
N ALA A 241 10.89 19.80 13.94
CA ALA A 241 11.70 21.00 13.90
C ALA A 241 10.96 22.24 14.42
N GLN A 242 9.67 22.41 14.06
CA GLN A 242 8.83 23.48 14.60
C GLN A 242 8.71 23.42 16.14
N TYR A 243 8.72 22.23 16.72
CA TYR A 243 8.66 22.01 18.17
C TYR A 243 10.03 21.96 18.84
N GLY A 244 11.11 22.27 18.12
CA GLY A 244 12.47 22.28 18.66
C GLY A 244 13.07 20.88 18.87
N ILE A 245 12.50 19.85 18.25
CA ILE A 245 13.07 18.49 18.21
C ILE A 245 14.11 18.45 17.10
N ASP A 246 15.31 17.98 17.41
CA ASP A 246 16.39 17.88 16.44
C ASP A 246 16.09 16.78 15.39
N GLY A 247 16.51 17.01 14.15
CA GLY A 247 16.23 16.09 13.04
C GLY A 247 16.81 14.69 13.24
N ARG A 248 17.92 14.54 13.97
CA ARG A 248 18.47 13.23 14.32
C ARG A 248 17.50 12.45 15.21
N THR A 249 16.92 13.09 16.21
CA THR A 249 15.89 12.47 17.06
C THR A 249 14.63 12.14 16.26
N VAL A 250 14.17 13.01 15.35
CA VAL A 250 13.03 12.68 14.49
C VAL A 250 13.32 11.49 13.57
N GLY A 251 14.52 11.40 13.00
CA GLY A 251 14.96 10.25 12.21
C GLY A 251 14.94 8.93 13.01
N LEU A 252 15.29 8.97 14.30
CA LEU A 252 15.16 7.82 15.20
C LEU A 252 13.69 7.45 15.45
N ILE A 253 12.80 8.44 15.60
CA ILE A 253 11.35 8.22 15.77
C ILE A 253 10.77 7.54 14.53
N VAL A 254 11.11 8.04 13.34
CA VAL A 254 10.70 7.47 12.05
C VAL A 254 11.16 6.02 11.94
N SER A 255 12.43 5.74 12.29
CA SER A 255 12.99 4.39 12.26
C SER A 255 12.30 3.44 13.24
N ALA A 256 12.04 3.90 14.47
CA ALA A 256 11.31 3.13 15.47
C ALA A 256 9.85 2.90 15.04
N SER A 257 9.22 3.89 14.39
CA SER A 257 7.85 3.78 13.85
C SER A 257 7.76 2.70 12.77
N LEU A 258 8.77 2.56 11.90
CA LEU A 258 8.83 1.46 10.92
C LEU A 258 8.89 0.08 11.60
N ALA A 259 9.70 -0.08 12.66
CA ALA A 259 9.73 -1.33 13.42
C ALA A 259 8.36 -1.64 14.06
N VAL A 260 7.69 -0.62 14.58
CA VAL A 260 6.34 -0.76 15.15
C VAL A 260 5.28 -1.03 14.09
N GLN A 261 5.43 -0.52 12.86
CA GLN A 261 4.58 -0.88 11.71
C GLN A 261 4.65 -2.38 11.43
N VAL A 262 5.85 -2.97 11.40
CA VAL A 262 6.02 -4.43 11.22
C VAL A 262 5.27 -5.20 12.32
N LEU A 263 5.40 -4.78 13.58
CA LEU A 263 4.67 -5.36 14.70
C LEU A 263 3.15 -5.23 14.51
N GLY A 264 2.67 -4.09 13.99
CA GLY A 264 1.27 -3.87 13.62
C GLY A 264 0.78 -4.88 12.59
N ALA A 265 1.53 -5.10 11.51
CA ALA A 265 1.21 -6.09 10.48
C ALA A 265 1.14 -7.53 11.02
N MET A 266 2.14 -7.92 11.82
CA MET A 266 2.20 -9.25 12.44
C MET A 266 1.04 -9.46 13.42
N THR A 267 0.74 -8.46 14.25
CA THR A 267 -0.35 -8.50 15.22
C THR A 267 -1.70 -8.59 14.51
N ALA A 268 -1.92 -7.82 13.45
CA ALA A 268 -3.16 -7.90 12.68
C ALA A 268 -3.38 -9.30 12.10
N THR A 269 -2.33 -9.91 11.52
CA THR A 269 -2.40 -11.28 10.98
C THR A 269 -2.72 -12.32 12.05
N ALA A 270 -2.24 -12.13 13.29
CA ALA A 270 -2.51 -13.05 14.40
C ALA A 270 -3.92 -12.89 15.00
N PHE A 271 -4.47 -11.67 15.01
CA PHE A 271 -5.73 -11.35 15.70
C PHE A 271 -6.94 -11.14 14.78
N GLU A 272 -6.75 -11.11 13.47
CA GLU A 272 -7.78 -10.90 12.44
C GLU A 272 -9.08 -11.68 12.71
N ALA A 273 -8.99 -12.98 12.97
CA ALA A 273 -10.17 -13.84 13.16
C ALA A 273 -10.97 -13.54 14.43
N ARG A 274 -10.43 -12.74 15.36
CA ARG A 274 -11.00 -12.50 16.70
C ARG A 274 -11.66 -11.14 16.85
N ILE A 275 -11.43 -10.20 15.94
CA ILE A 275 -11.91 -8.81 16.06
C ILE A 275 -12.86 -8.49 14.91
N ASP A 276 -14.00 -7.86 15.22
CA ASP A 276 -14.89 -7.33 14.19
C ASP A 276 -14.22 -6.15 13.48
N TYR A 277 -14.15 -6.18 12.15
CA TYR A 277 -13.50 -5.14 11.36
C TYR A 277 -14.07 -3.74 11.59
N ARG A 278 -15.36 -3.61 11.92
CA ARG A 278 -16.00 -2.31 12.17
C ARG A 278 -15.46 -1.70 13.46
N LEU A 279 -15.33 -2.52 14.50
CA LEU A 279 -14.76 -2.10 15.79
C LEU A 279 -13.28 -1.79 15.64
N ALA A 280 -12.54 -2.62 14.89
CA ALA A 280 -11.13 -2.38 14.61
C ALA A 280 -10.92 -1.04 13.89
N ILE A 281 -11.58 -0.81 12.75
CA ILE A 281 -11.43 0.42 11.97
C ILE A 281 -11.88 1.66 12.77
N ALA A 282 -12.98 1.57 13.53
CA ALA A 282 -13.44 2.68 14.36
C ALA A 282 -12.43 3.00 15.48
N ALA A 283 -11.94 1.99 16.21
CA ALA A 283 -10.95 2.18 17.27
C ALA A 283 -9.64 2.75 16.72
N ILE A 284 -9.17 2.22 15.58
CA ILE A 284 -8.00 2.73 14.88
C ILE A 284 -8.20 4.18 14.43
N GLY A 285 -9.38 4.52 13.92
CA GLY A 285 -9.71 5.90 13.55
C GLY A 285 -9.71 6.85 14.74
N VAL A 286 -10.14 6.41 15.92
CA VAL A 286 -10.02 7.19 17.16
C VAL A 286 -8.55 7.37 17.54
N VAL A 287 -7.73 6.33 17.48
CA VAL A 287 -6.28 6.44 17.75
C VAL A 287 -5.60 7.38 16.76
N ALA A 288 -5.96 7.32 15.47
CA ALA A 288 -5.48 8.24 14.44
C ALA A 288 -5.86 9.69 14.76
N LEU A 289 -7.14 9.94 15.07
CA LEU A 289 -7.64 11.26 15.46
C LEU A 289 -6.89 11.81 16.68
N VAL A 290 -6.79 11.02 17.76
CA VAL A 290 -6.11 11.45 18.99
C VAL A 290 -4.64 11.73 18.71
N SER A 291 -3.95 10.86 17.98
CA SER A 291 -2.53 11.05 17.63
C SER A 291 -2.33 12.34 16.82
N SER A 292 -3.20 12.60 15.84
CA SER A 292 -3.19 13.85 15.08
C SER A 292 -3.40 15.08 15.95
N LEU A 293 -4.44 15.08 16.80
CA LEU A 293 -4.72 16.23 17.67
C LEU A 293 -3.60 16.48 18.68
N VAL A 294 -3.00 15.41 19.20
CA VAL A 294 -1.82 15.49 20.07
C VAL A 294 -0.65 16.13 19.32
N LEU A 295 -0.40 15.74 18.06
CA LEU A 295 0.64 16.36 17.24
C LEU A 295 0.34 17.83 16.94
N ALA A 296 -0.92 18.20 16.71
CA ALA A 296 -1.34 19.60 16.50
C ALA A 296 -1.13 20.48 17.75
N SER A 297 -1.20 19.91 18.95
CA SER A 297 -1.10 20.64 20.21
C SER A 297 0.31 21.10 20.62
N SER A 298 1.31 20.97 19.73
CA SER A 298 2.73 21.26 20.04
C SER A 298 3.28 20.44 21.22
N PRO A 299 3.28 19.10 21.10
CA PRO A 299 3.64 18.21 22.19
C PRO A 299 5.14 18.25 22.50
N GLY A 300 5.50 17.97 23.75
CA GLY A 300 6.90 17.69 24.11
C GLY A 300 7.42 16.38 23.49
N LEU A 301 8.73 16.16 23.56
CA LEU A 301 9.43 15.05 22.88
C LEU A 301 8.80 13.67 23.13
N THR A 302 8.54 13.30 24.38
CA THR A 302 8.00 11.97 24.73
C THR A 302 6.61 11.76 24.13
N THR A 303 5.77 12.79 24.18
CA THR A 303 4.40 12.74 23.64
C THR A 303 4.42 12.66 22.11
N PHE A 304 5.31 13.41 21.47
CA PHE A 304 5.55 13.31 20.03
C PHE A 304 5.99 11.90 19.62
N TRP A 305 6.94 11.32 20.36
CA TRP A 305 7.40 9.92 20.19
C TRP A 305 6.24 8.94 20.23
N VAL A 306 5.43 8.98 21.30
CA VAL A 306 4.31 8.04 21.48
C VAL A 306 3.28 8.19 20.36
N ALA A 307 2.94 9.41 19.96
CA ALA A 307 2.00 9.66 18.86
C ALA A 307 2.50 9.11 17.53
N ALA A 308 3.78 9.33 17.19
CA ALA A 308 4.39 8.83 15.96
C ALA A 308 4.51 7.29 15.93
N LEU A 309 4.81 6.65 17.06
CA LEU A 309 4.82 5.19 17.17
C LEU A 309 3.41 4.59 17.10
N ALA A 310 2.44 5.21 17.77
CA ALA A 310 1.05 4.79 17.70
C ALA A 310 0.52 4.86 16.26
N MET A 311 0.84 5.94 15.55
CA MET A 311 0.52 6.12 14.14
C MET A 311 1.16 5.04 13.25
N GLY A 312 2.43 4.71 13.50
CA GLY A 312 3.11 3.60 12.83
C GLY A 312 2.38 2.27 13.05
N PHE A 313 2.07 1.93 14.31
CA PHE A 313 1.38 0.68 14.62
C PHE A 313 0.07 0.53 13.83
N ILE A 314 -0.76 1.58 13.85
CA ILE A 314 -2.09 1.51 13.26
C ILE A 314 -2.08 1.42 11.73
N LEU A 315 -1.05 1.96 11.06
CA LEU A 315 -0.95 1.98 9.60
C LEU A 315 -1.08 0.59 8.99
N LEU A 316 -0.26 -0.36 9.44
CA LEU A 316 -0.30 -1.72 8.90
C LEU A 316 -1.29 -2.61 9.64
N PHE A 317 -1.64 -2.26 10.88
CA PHE A 317 -2.64 -3.03 11.64
C PHE A 317 -4.03 -2.99 11.00
N ILE A 318 -4.41 -1.88 10.34
CA ILE A 318 -5.73 -1.72 9.72
C ILE A 318 -5.93 -2.56 8.44
N VAL A 319 -4.85 -2.93 7.75
CA VAL A 319 -4.91 -3.40 6.34
C VAL A 319 -5.81 -4.64 6.16
N PRO A 320 -5.71 -5.71 6.98
CA PRO A 320 -6.58 -6.88 6.82
C PRO A 320 -8.07 -6.54 7.02
N TYR A 321 -8.37 -5.63 7.96
CA TYR A 321 -9.74 -5.18 8.22
C TYR A 321 -10.32 -4.36 7.06
N GLN A 322 -9.49 -3.61 6.33
CA GLN A 322 -9.88 -2.90 5.11
C GLN A 322 -10.20 -3.85 3.97
N ILE A 323 -9.43 -4.93 3.82
CA ILE A 323 -9.75 -6.01 2.87
C ILE A 323 -11.13 -6.60 3.19
N ARG A 324 -11.41 -6.88 4.47
CA ARG A 324 -12.74 -7.36 4.91
C ARG A 324 -13.85 -6.36 4.63
N LEU A 325 -13.61 -5.07 4.87
CA LEU A 325 -14.57 -4.00 4.57
C LEU A 325 -14.92 -4.00 3.08
N ALA A 326 -13.92 -4.06 2.20
CA ALA A 326 -14.11 -4.09 0.75
C ALA A 326 -14.88 -5.34 0.28
N ILE A 327 -14.55 -6.53 0.82
CA ILE A 327 -15.28 -7.78 0.54
C ILE A 327 -16.75 -7.68 0.96
N THR A 328 -17.01 -7.08 2.12
CA THR A 328 -18.37 -6.93 2.65
C THR A 328 -19.16 -5.88 1.88
N ALA A 329 -18.47 -4.90 1.29
CA ALA A 329 -19.09 -3.84 0.51
C ALA A 329 -19.47 -4.27 -0.91
N ASP A 330 -18.71 -5.20 -1.47
CA ASP A 330 -18.90 -5.71 -2.82
C ASP A 330 -18.89 -7.24 -2.84
N GLU A 331 -20.07 -7.84 -2.99
CA GLU A 331 -20.22 -9.29 -3.16
C GLU A 331 -19.49 -9.83 -4.40
N THR A 332 -19.25 -8.98 -5.41
CA THR A 332 -18.50 -9.36 -6.62
C THR A 332 -16.99 -9.38 -6.38
N ARG A 333 -16.53 -8.82 -5.26
CA ARG A 333 -15.13 -8.65 -4.86
C ARG A 333 -14.27 -7.77 -5.77
N THR A 334 -14.89 -7.07 -6.72
CA THR A 334 -14.21 -6.08 -7.57
C THR A 334 -13.63 -4.94 -6.71
N ALA A 335 -14.32 -4.51 -5.65
CA ALA A 335 -13.81 -3.47 -4.75
C ALA A 335 -12.49 -3.86 -4.03
N VAL A 336 -12.25 -5.15 -3.79
CA VAL A 336 -11.00 -5.62 -3.15
C VAL A 336 -9.79 -5.34 -4.03
N LEU A 337 -9.97 -5.48 -5.34
CA LEU A 337 -8.93 -5.25 -6.34
C LEU A 337 -8.43 -3.80 -6.34
N LEU A 338 -9.29 -2.86 -5.93
CA LEU A 338 -8.99 -1.43 -5.87
C LEU A 338 -8.48 -0.95 -4.51
N VAL A 339 -8.40 -1.83 -3.50
CA VAL A 339 -7.89 -1.45 -2.18
C VAL A 339 -6.46 -0.87 -2.27
N PRO A 340 -5.48 -1.51 -2.94
CA PRO A 340 -4.13 -0.95 -3.03
C PRO A 340 -4.11 0.41 -3.74
N ALA A 341 -4.91 0.56 -4.80
CA ALA A 341 -5.04 1.83 -5.51
C ALA A 341 -5.57 2.94 -4.59
N ALA A 342 -6.59 2.65 -3.76
CA ALA A 342 -7.13 3.60 -2.79
C ALA A 342 -6.09 3.95 -1.69
N GLN A 343 -5.37 2.96 -1.18
CA GLN A 343 -4.33 3.15 -0.16
C GLN A 343 -3.20 4.05 -0.67
N LEU A 344 -2.65 3.72 -1.85
CA LEU A 344 -1.51 4.44 -2.42
C LEU A 344 -1.90 5.83 -2.93
N SER A 345 -3.10 5.98 -3.50
CA SER A 345 -3.63 7.31 -3.86
C SER A 345 -3.79 8.19 -2.62
N GLY A 346 -4.31 7.63 -1.52
CA GLY A 346 -4.44 8.37 -0.26
C GLY A 346 -3.06 8.80 0.24
N LEU A 347 -2.10 7.87 0.27
CA LEU A 347 -0.74 8.12 0.74
C LEU A 347 -0.01 9.20 -0.07
N ALA A 348 -0.23 9.26 -1.39
CA ALA A 348 0.37 10.26 -2.27
C ALA A 348 -0.34 11.62 -2.22
N ILE A 349 -1.67 11.64 -2.16
CA ILE A 349 -2.46 12.89 -2.18
C ILE A 349 -2.44 13.57 -0.79
N GLY A 350 -2.27 12.82 0.30
CA GLY A 350 -2.22 13.35 1.67
C GLY A 350 -1.22 14.49 1.85
N PRO A 351 0.08 14.30 1.56
CA PRO A 351 1.07 15.36 1.63
C PRO A 351 0.74 16.56 0.75
N ILE A 352 0.27 16.32 -0.47
CA ILE A 352 -0.09 17.39 -1.43
C ILE A 352 -1.22 18.24 -0.85
N ALA A 353 -2.31 17.61 -0.40
CA ALA A 353 -3.46 18.30 0.17
C ALA A 353 -3.11 19.04 1.46
N ALA A 354 -2.30 18.43 2.34
CA ALA A 354 -1.83 19.05 3.57
C ALA A 354 -0.92 20.26 3.28
N SER A 355 -0.07 20.19 2.25
CA SER A 355 0.84 21.27 1.89
C SER A 355 0.13 22.57 1.48
N LEU A 356 -1.07 22.46 0.91
CA LEU A 356 -1.90 23.61 0.52
C LEU A 356 -2.44 24.39 1.73
N LEU A 357 -2.41 23.78 2.92
CA LEU A 357 -2.88 24.37 4.16
C LEU A 357 -1.74 24.97 5.00
N ILE A 358 -0.49 24.75 4.60
CA ILE A 358 0.68 25.28 5.31
C ILE A 358 0.80 26.78 5.00
N ASP A 359 0.89 27.59 6.06
CA ASP A 359 1.14 29.02 5.95
C ASP A 359 2.53 29.36 6.53
N GLY A 360 3.45 29.76 5.64
CA GLY A 360 4.82 30.10 5.99
C GLY A 360 5.59 28.95 6.66
N LYS A 361 5.82 29.08 7.97
CA LYS A 361 6.57 28.08 8.78
C LYS A 361 5.68 27.35 9.79
N ASP A 362 4.36 27.53 9.71
CA ASP A 362 3.42 26.85 10.61
C ASP A 362 2.93 25.54 9.98
N PHE A 363 3.39 24.42 10.52
CA PHE A 363 3.00 23.08 10.08
C PHE A 363 1.81 22.51 10.88
N ARG A 364 1.28 23.21 11.89
CA ARG A 364 0.11 22.77 12.68
C ARG A 364 -1.14 22.45 11.85
N PRO A 365 -1.43 23.12 10.70
CA PRO A 365 -2.55 22.74 9.84
C PRO A 365 -2.44 21.31 9.27
N VAL A 366 -1.24 20.73 9.21
CA VAL A 366 -1.03 19.36 8.68
C VAL A 366 -1.68 18.30 9.57
N PRO A 367 -1.37 18.18 10.88
CA PRO A 367 -2.04 17.24 11.75
C PRO A 367 -3.55 17.54 11.92
N GLU A 368 -3.99 18.80 11.79
CA GLU A 368 -5.42 19.13 11.77
C GLU A 368 -6.14 18.56 10.54
N PHE A 369 -5.55 18.71 9.36
CA PHE A 369 -6.02 18.06 8.14
C PHE A 369 -6.02 16.54 8.26
N ALA A 370 -4.98 15.98 8.87
CA ALA A 370 -4.86 14.55 9.08
C ALA A 370 -5.94 14.04 10.06
N ALA A 371 -6.25 14.78 11.12
CA ALA A 371 -7.38 14.52 12.01
C ALA A 371 -8.72 14.52 11.24
N ALA A 372 -8.96 15.51 10.39
CA ALA A 372 -10.16 15.59 9.56
C ALA A 372 -10.27 14.39 8.60
N SER A 373 -9.16 13.97 7.99
CA SER A 373 -9.09 12.81 7.11
C SER A 373 -9.37 11.50 7.86
N ALA A 374 -8.84 11.33 9.07
CA ALA A 374 -9.13 10.19 9.93
C ALA A 374 -10.62 10.12 10.33
N VAL A 375 -11.22 11.27 10.67
CA VAL A 375 -12.66 11.37 10.97
C VAL A 375 -13.50 11.03 9.74
N ALA A 376 -13.14 11.57 8.57
CA ALA A 376 -13.82 11.25 7.32
C ALA A 376 -13.81 9.74 7.03
N SER A 377 -12.69 9.05 7.28
CA SER A 377 -12.60 7.60 7.14
C SER A 377 -13.62 6.85 8.02
N VAL A 378 -13.76 7.25 9.30
CA VAL A 378 -14.70 6.63 10.25
C VAL A 378 -16.16 6.98 9.91
N VAL A 379 -16.43 8.21 9.48
CA VAL A 379 -17.77 8.63 9.04
C VAL A 379 -18.20 7.82 7.81
N LEU A 380 -17.30 7.62 6.85
CA LEU A 380 -17.56 6.80 5.66
C LEU A 380 -17.81 5.32 6.01
N LEU A 381 -17.11 4.78 7.00
CA LEU A 381 -17.43 3.47 7.56
C LEU A 381 -18.83 3.45 8.18
N GLY A 382 -19.21 4.48 8.93
CA GLY A 382 -20.55 4.62 9.52
C GLY A 382 -21.64 4.65 8.45
N LEU A 383 -21.44 5.43 7.39
CA LEU A 383 -22.34 5.49 6.22
C LEU A 383 -22.46 4.13 5.54
N PHE A 384 -21.35 3.44 5.33
CA PHE A 384 -21.34 2.07 4.81
C PHE A 384 -22.20 1.11 5.67
N VAL A 385 -22.06 1.18 7.00
CA VAL A 385 -22.83 0.33 7.93
C VAL A 385 -24.33 0.67 7.88
N LEU A 386 -24.69 1.96 7.79
CA LEU A 386 -26.08 2.39 7.69
C LEU A 386 -26.73 1.92 6.38
N VAL A 387 -26.06 2.13 5.25
CA VAL A 387 -26.55 1.72 3.92
C VAL A 387 -26.68 0.20 3.83
N SER A 388 -25.70 -0.55 4.35
CA SER A 388 -25.74 -2.01 4.32
C SER A 388 -26.84 -2.59 5.23
N ARG A 389 -27.15 -1.95 6.37
CA ARG A 389 -28.31 -2.32 7.21
C ARG A 389 -29.63 -2.03 6.51
N HIS A 390 -29.77 -0.87 5.87
CA HIS A 390 -30.99 -0.52 5.16
C HIS A 390 -31.29 -1.50 4.02
N ARG A 391 -30.28 -1.91 3.24
CA ARG A 391 -30.47 -2.92 2.18
C ARG A 391 -30.96 -4.25 2.71
N ARG A 392 -30.43 -4.72 3.86
CA ARG A 392 -30.88 -5.98 4.49
C ARG A 392 -32.28 -5.90 5.09
N ALA A 393 -32.77 -4.71 5.41
CA ALA A 393 -34.12 -4.52 5.93
C ALA A 393 -35.18 -4.42 4.80
N VAL A 394 -34.74 -4.12 3.57
CA VAL A 394 -35.61 -3.94 2.39
C VAL A 394 -35.64 -5.19 1.51
N ALA A 395 -34.57 -6.00 1.52
CA ALA A 395 -34.51 -7.33 0.91
C ALA A 395 -35.11 -8.38 1.85
#